data_AF-A0A7C4EVS8-F1
#
_entry.id   AF-A0A7C4EVS8-F1
#
_cell.length_a   1.000
_cell.length_b   1.000
_cell.length_c   1.000
_cell.angle_alpha   90.00
_cell.angle_beta   90.00
_cell.angle_gamma   90.00
#
_symmetry.space_group_name_H-M   'P 1'
#
loop_
_entity.id
_entity.type
_entity.pdbx_description
1 polymer ?
#
loop_
_entity_poly.entity_id
_entity_poly.type
_entity_poly.pdbx_seq_one_letter_code
_entity_poly.pdbx_strand_id
1 'polypeptide(L)'
;MSKPKLIFLFFLLATISIVVYDRFIDDPYQNYISEWHNRIIHHTAPAPTQYRILIPYLAEYLRNLTGGDLRYSYLFLKIFTTGLVAILLFYFASFWLNPIGCLFSVLIFFATLPLTFVWHFYQPMDLPNLLFFLLGYIFIVRNKDYLLYLLIPLAMLNRETAILLVLVYFFVRLEEKPLPVILGNSLLLGIIGLGVYFALRHLIGIKEYYSDAFYLKYNLSDPKAYLYSLLFLNLGLFISWVNWREKPKFFRRAMLFVPFFLAIHWSMTLMKEPRLLLPLGPLFWVLGIWENFPSLRIKTITETKTNYQFPMIFKITGYLILTGIFLIFLAWFYHFYSQLHLRNRWRQQKVENLLNEASIYLSMNNKPAAKSDLLIAEQLQPDSDEVNYQLGRFYYYYEYNLTRAKYYWEKCLQLNPDHHARPEILFYLSQIRPGQ
;
A
#
# COMPACT_ATOMS: atom_id res chain seq x y z
N MET A 1 -8.62 -30.69 4.99
CA MET A 1 -7.56 -30.47 6.00
C MET A 1 -8.18 -30.36 7.38
N SER A 2 -7.49 -30.78 8.44
CA SER A 2 -7.83 -30.30 9.78
C SER A 2 -7.55 -28.80 9.85
N LYS A 3 -8.36 -28.05 10.60
CA LYS A 3 -8.19 -26.60 10.77
C LYS A 3 -6.73 -26.17 11.09
N PRO A 4 -5.97 -26.90 11.94
CA PRO A 4 -4.59 -26.54 12.26
C PRO A 4 -3.65 -26.52 11.05
N LYS A 5 -3.81 -27.47 10.12
CA LYS A 5 -2.97 -27.53 8.92
C LYS A 5 -3.19 -26.30 8.03
N LEU A 6 -4.41 -25.75 7.99
CA LEU A 6 -4.75 -24.62 7.10
C LEU A 6 -4.17 -23.34 7.66
N ILE A 7 -4.31 -23.16 8.97
CA ILE A 7 -3.68 -22.07 9.70
C ILE A 7 -2.17 -22.10 9.46
N PHE A 8 -1.53 -23.25 9.64
CA PHE A 8 -0.10 -23.41 9.37
C PHE A 8 0.27 -23.04 7.92
N LEU A 9 -0.47 -23.54 6.93
CA LEU A 9 -0.23 -23.20 5.52
C LEU A 9 -0.32 -21.69 5.27
N PHE A 10 -1.32 -21.01 5.83
CA PHE A 10 -1.51 -19.57 5.63
C PHE A 10 -0.39 -18.75 6.29
N PHE A 11 0.06 -19.14 7.48
CA PHE A 11 1.21 -18.49 8.12
C PHE A 11 2.53 -18.79 7.42
N LEU A 12 2.69 -19.98 6.83
CA LEU A 12 3.85 -20.32 6.00
C LEU A 12 3.90 -19.43 4.75
N LEU A 13 2.79 -19.30 4.01
CA LEU A 13 2.68 -18.43 2.85
C LEU A 13 2.89 -16.95 3.20
N ALA A 14 2.34 -16.50 4.35
CA ALA A 14 2.59 -15.17 4.89
C ALA A 14 4.07 -14.93 5.18
N THR A 15 4.72 -15.88 5.85
CA THR A 15 6.15 -15.79 6.18
C THR A 15 6.99 -15.68 4.91
N ILE A 16 6.78 -16.56 3.93
CA ILE A 16 7.52 -16.54 2.66
C ILE A 16 7.31 -15.20 1.95
N SER A 17 6.07 -14.75 1.82
CA SER A 17 5.75 -13.49 1.11
C SER A 17 6.37 -12.27 1.79
N ILE A 18 6.33 -12.22 3.12
CA ILE A 18 6.84 -11.08 3.89
C ILE A 18 8.36 -11.10 4.04
N VAL A 19 9.02 -12.26 4.08
CA VAL A 19 10.49 -12.35 4.02
C VAL A 19 11.00 -11.85 2.67
N VAL A 20 10.32 -12.20 1.57
CA VAL A 20 10.63 -11.66 0.25
C VAL A 20 10.41 -10.15 0.22
N TYR A 21 9.29 -9.66 0.77
CA TYR A 21 9.04 -8.23 0.89
C TYR A 21 10.15 -7.51 1.66
N ASP A 22 10.49 -8.00 2.86
CA ASP A 22 11.48 -7.39 3.72
C ASP A 22 12.83 -7.30 3.02
N ARG A 23 13.28 -8.38 2.37
CA ARG A 23 14.57 -8.39 1.65
C ARG A 23 14.68 -7.35 0.54
N PHE A 24 13.59 -7.04 -0.16
CA PHE A 24 13.62 -6.16 -1.34
C PHE A 24 13.11 -4.74 -1.09
N ILE A 25 12.30 -4.57 -0.06
CA ILE A 25 11.59 -3.32 0.21
C ILE A 25 12.03 -2.69 1.52
N ASP A 26 12.15 -3.46 2.62
CA ASP A 26 12.47 -2.87 3.93
C ASP A 26 13.97 -2.85 4.22
N ASP A 27 14.68 -3.96 3.92
CA ASP A 27 16.10 -4.16 4.22
C ASP A 27 17.00 -3.04 3.64
N PRO A 28 16.78 -2.54 2.40
CA PRO A 28 17.58 -1.44 1.87
C PRO A 28 17.35 -0.08 2.55
N TYR A 29 16.33 0.03 3.40
CA TYR A 29 15.87 1.30 3.99
C TYR A 29 15.72 1.24 5.52
N GLN A 30 16.45 0.35 6.20
CA GLN A 30 16.34 0.19 7.66
C GLN A 30 16.53 1.49 8.47
N ASN A 31 17.52 2.31 8.07
CA ASN A 31 17.77 3.60 8.72
C ASN A 31 16.55 4.51 8.60
N TYR A 32 15.97 4.59 7.40
CA TYR A 32 14.75 5.35 7.17
C TYR A 32 13.59 4.78 7.99
N ILE A 33 13.42 3.46 8.07
CA ILE A 33 12.33 2.84 8.86
C ILE A 33 12.42 3.27 10.33
N SER A 34 13.62 3.24 10.89
CA SER A 34 13.87 3.63 12.29
C SER A 34 13.63 5.12 12.50
N GLU A 35 14.15 5.97 11.60
CA GLU A 35 13.90 7.42 11.62
C GLU A 35 12.40 7.73 11.50
N TRP A 36 11.73 7.11 10.54
CA TRP A 36 10.31 7.32 10.27
C TRP A 36 9.43 6.89 11.43
N HIS A 37 9.74 5.73 12.03
CA HIS A 37 9.08 5.28 13.26
C HIS A 37 9.29 6.30 14.38
N ASN A 38 10.52 6.74 14.62
CA ASN A 38 10.82 7.74 15.65
C ASN A 38 10.05 9.04 15.41
N ARG A 39 9.94 9.50 14.16
CA ARG A 39 9.15 10.69 13.82
C ARG A 39 7.67 10.52 14.15
N ILE A 40 7.09 9.35 13.91
CA ILE A 40 5.69 9.07 14.28
C ILE A 40 5.50 9.08 15.80
N ILE A 41 6.36 8.37 16.54
CA ILE A 41 6.31 8.27 18.00
C ILE A 41 6.47 9.65 18.66
N HIS A 42 7.36 10.49 18.13
CA HIS A 42 7.63 11.84 18.65
C HIS A 42 6.76 12.93 18.03
N HIS A 43 5.74 12.58 17.26
CA HIS A 43 4.79 13.56 16.71
C HIS A 43 5.39 14.58 15.72
N THR A 44 6.44 14.21 14.98
CA THR A 44 7.16 15.04 14.00
C THR A 44 7.10 14.50 12.56
N ALA A 45 6.38 13.41 12.30
CA ALA A 45 6.11 12.95 10.95
C ALA A 45 5.11 13.89 10.23
N PRO A 46 5.13 13.95 8.89
CA PRO A 46 4.16 14.72 8.14
C PRO A 46 2.79 14.02 8.08
N ALA A 47 1.75 14.77 7.73
CA ALA A 47 0.44 14.21 7.45
C ALA A 47 0.44 13.45 6.11
N PRO A 48 -0.37 12.38 5.96
CA PRO A 48 -1.27 11.79 6.97
C PRO A 48 -0.58 10.81 7.92
N THR A 49 0.68 10.44 7.67
CA THR A 49 1.34 9.32 8.37
C THR A 49 1.44 9.50 9.87
N GLN A 50 1.62 10.75 10.33
CA GLN A 50 1.64 11.08 11.75
C GLN A 50 0.40 10.62 12.53
N TYR A 51 -0.77 10.56 11.89
CA TYR A 51 -2.02 10.18 12.57
C TYR A 51 -2.24 8.66 12.57
N ARG A 52 -1.36 7.88 11.95
CA ARG A 52 -1.45 6.42 11.84
C ARG A 52 -0.67 5.75 12.95
N ILE A 53 -1.16 5.89 14.18
CA ILE A 53 -0.42 5.54 15.39
C ILE A 53 -0.50 4.07 15.77
N LEU A 54 -1.52 3.31 15.34
CA LEU A 54 -1.77 1.97 15.90
C LEU A 54 -0.57 1.01 15.75
N ILE A 55 -0.08 0.82 14.53
CA ILE A 55 0.98 -0.18 14.27
C ILE A 55 2.35 0.29 14.74
N PRO A 56 2.75 1.58 14.59
CA PRO A 56 3.98 2.08 15.20
C PRO A 56 4.02 1.84 16.71
N TYR A 57 2.93 2.13 17.44
CA TYR A 57 2.87 1.88 18.88
C TYR A 57 2.87 0.38 19.22
N LEU A 58 2.22 -0.47 18.42
CA LEU A 58 2.32 -1.92 18.60
C LEU A 58 3.74 -2.45 18.34
N ALA A 59 4.44 -1.91 17.34
CA ALA A 59 5.82 -2.27 17.06
C ALA A 59 6.76 -1.84 18.19
N GLU A 60 6.55 -0.62 18.72
CA GLU A 60 7.28 -0.09 19.87
C GLU A 60 7.06 -0.96 21.11
N TYR A 61 5.81 -1.35 21.37
CA TYR A 61 5.47 -2.25 22.47
C TYR A 61 6.17 -3.62 22.35
N LEU A 62 6.15 -4.23 21.17
CA LEU A 62 6.84 -5.50 20.93
C LEU A 62 8.35 -5.38 21.07
N ARG A 63 8.94 -4.28 20.60
CA ARG A 63 10.36 -3.96 20.77
C ARG A 63 10.72 -3.95 22.26
N ASN A 64 9.96 -3.20 23.05
CA ASN A 64 10.19 -3.05 24.49
C ASN A 64 9.94 -4.36 25.26
N LEU A 65 8.97 -5.18 24.84
CA LEU A 65 8.67 -6.47 25.45
C LEU A 65 9.76 -7.52 25.18
N THR A 66 10.33 -7.52 23.98
CA THR A 66 11.30 -8.54 23.54
C THR A 66 12.76 -8.13 23.75
N GLY A 67 13.02 -6.83 23.93
CA GLY A 67 14.37 -6.26 23.88
C GLY A 67 15.03 -6.37 22.50
N GLY A 68 14.27 -6.72 21.46
CA GLY A 68 14.77 -6.97 20.11
C GLY A 68 14.85 -5.71 19.24
N ASP A 69 15.31 -5.89 18.00
CA ASP A 69 15.35 -4.81 17.00
C ASP A 69 13.94 -4.43 16.51
N LEU A 70 13.74 -3.13 16.23
CA LEU A 70 12.47 -2.59 15.74
C LEU A 70 12.03 -3.24 14.42
N ARG A 71 12.98 -3.57 13.53
CA ARG A 71 12.71 -4.27 12.27
C ARG A 71 11.99 -5.58 12.51
N TYR A 72 12.46 -6.40 13.46
CA TYR A 72 11.85 -7.70 13.75
C TYR A 72 10.44 -7.55 14.34
N SER A 73 10.19 -6.48 15.09
CA SER A 73 8.84 -6.15 15.57
C SER A 73 7.88 -5.86 14.42
N TYR A 74 8.30 -5.05 13.44
CA TYR A 74 7.50 -4.81 12.24
C TYR A 74 7.35 -6.06 11.36
N LEU A 75 8.42 -6.85 11.19
CA LEU A 75 8.40 -8.08 10.41
C LEU A 75 7.38 -9.07 11.00
N PHE A 76 7.42 -9.26 12.33
CA PHE A 76 6.46 -10.08 13.04
C PHE A 76 5.03 -9.58 12.84
N LEU A 77 4.77 -8.28 13.02
CA LEU A 77 3.43 -7.69 12.82
C LEU A 77 2.92 -7.89 11.39
N LYS A 78 3.79 -7.75 10.38
CA LYS A 78 3.43 -8.00 8.97
C LYS A 78 3.10 -9.47 8.71
N ILE A 79 3.93 -10.40 9.17
CA ILE A 79 3.68 -11.85 9.04
C ILE A 79 2.37 -12.21 9.73
N PHE A 80 2.21 -11.77 10.97
CA PHE A 80 1.04 -12.06 11.79
C PHE A 80 -0.24 -11.53 11.15
N THR A 81 -0.24 -10.26 10.75
CA THR A 81 -1.40 -9.63 10.12
C THR A 81 -1.73 -10.27 8.77
N THR A 82 -0.73 -10.61 7.95
CA THR A 82 -0.94 -11.29 6.66
C THR A 82 -1.54 -12.67 6.84
N GLY A 83 -1.05 -13.45 7.82
CA GLY A 83 -1.62 -14.75 8.17
C GLY A 83 -3.08 -14.63 8.63
N LEU A 84 -3.39 -13.65 9.48
CA LEU A 84 -4.77 -13.36 9.90
C LEU A 84 -5.67 -12.94 8.73
N VAL A 85 -5.18 -12.09 7.82
CA VAL A 85 -5.92 -11.72 6.60
C VAL A 85 -6.26 -12.96 5.78
N ALA A 86 -5.31 -13.87 5.57
CA ALA A 86 -5.56 -15.11 4.83
C ALA A 86 -6.63 -16.00 5.51
N ILE A 87 -6.57 -16.15 6.84
CA ILE A 87 -7.58 -16.89 7.62
C ILE A 87 -8.96 -16.25 7.48
N LEU A 88 -9.04 -14.93 7.68
CA LEU A 88 -10.31 -14.19 7.58
C LEU A 88 -10.84 -14.18 6.15
N LEU A 89 -9.98 -14.17 5.14
CA LEU A 89 -10.40 -14.19 3.73
C LEU A 89 -10.99 -15.55 3.39
N PHE A 90 -10.36 -16.64 3.86
CA PHE A 90 -10.94 -17.98 3.75
C PHE A 90 -12.31 -18.05 4.43
N TYR A 91 -12.42 -17.51 5.65
CA TYR A 91 -13.69 -17.48 6.38
C TYR A 91 -14.76 -16.64 5.66
N PHE A 92 -14.40 -15.45 5.18
CA PHE A 92 -15.29 -14.58 4.42
C PHE A 92 -15.74 -15.24 3.11
N ALA A 93 -14.83 -15.86 2.36
CA ALA A 93 -15.17 -16.58 1.14
C ALA A 93 -16.14 -17.74 1.38
N SER A 94 -16.07 -18.38 2.56
CA SER A 94 -16.91 -19.54 2.92
C SER A 94 -18.40 -19.24 3.05
N PHE A 95 -18.81 -17.97 3.03
CA PHE A 95 -20.23 -17.61 2.93
C PHE A 95 -20.84 -17.92 1.56
N TRP A 96 -20.04 -18.04 0.51
CA TRP A 96 -20.53 -18.22 -0.87
C TRP A 96 -19.79 -19.29 -1.67
N LEU A 97 -18.57 -19.65 -1.26
CA LEU A 97 -17.72 -20.61 -1.96
C LEU A 97 -17.52 -21.87 -1.13
N ASN A 98 -17.39 -23.00 -1.83
CA ASN A 98 -16.96 -24.25 -1.22
C ASN A 98 -15.48 -24.12 -0.75
N PRO A 99 -14.95 -25.10 0.01
CA PRO A 99 -13.59 -25.01 0.54
C PRO A 99 -12.49 -24.82 -0.50
N ILE A 100 -12.68 -25.33 -1.72
CA ILE A 100 -11.71 -25.17 -2.82
C ILE A 100 -11.75 -23.73 -3.34
N GLY A 101 -12.93 -23.14 -3.55
CA GLY A 101 -13.06 -21.73 -3.92
C GLY A 101 -12.53 -20.77 -2.85
N CYS A 102 -12.70 -21.12 -1.56
CA CYS A 102 -12.10 -20.37 -0.46
C CYS A 102 -10.57 -20.40 -0.52
N LEU A 103 -9.97 -21.57 -0.80
CA LEU A 103 -8.52 -21.69 -0.96
C LEU A 103 -8.02 -20.88 -2.16
N PHE A 104 -8.72 -20.93 -3.30
CA PHE A 104 -8.38 -20.10 -4.46
C PHE A 104 -8.41 -18.60 -4.13
N SER A 105 -9.36 -18.15 -3.31
CA SER A 105 -9.43 -16.74 -2.87
C SER A 105 -8.15 -16.34 -2.12
N VAL A 106 -7.67 -17.20 -1.22
CA VAL A 106 -6.43 -16.98 -0.46
C VAL A 106 -5.19 -17.04 -1.38
N LEU A 107 -5.17 -17.96 -2.34
CA LEU A 107 -4.05 -18.05 -3.29
C LEU A 107 -3.99 -16.82 -4.21
N ILE A 108 -5.12 -16.29 -4.66
CA ILE A 108 -5.17 -15.03 -5.42
C ILE A 108 -4.66 -13.87 -4.57
N PHE A 109 -5.03 -13.81 -3.29
CA PHE A 109 -4.47 -12.81 -2.37
C PHE A 109 -2.94 -12.88 -2.32
N PHE A 110 -2.37 -14.07 -2.10
CA PHE A 110 -0.90 -14.22 -2.07
C PHE A 110 -0.25 -13.97 -3.43
N ALA A 111 -0.90 -14.33 -4.54
CA ALA A 111 -0.38 -14.06 -5.89
C ALA A 111 -0.41 -12.57 -6.24
N THR A 112 -1.37 -11.80 -5.71
CA THR A 112 -1.48 -10.36 -5.97
C THR A 112 -0.71 -9.51 -4.95
N LEU A 113 -0.37 -10.06 -3.79
CA LEU A 113 0.35 -9.36 -2.74
C LEU A 113 1.68 -8.73 -3.23
N PRO A 114 2.51 -9.39 -4.05
CA PRO A 114 3.72 -8.77 -4.57
C PRO A 114 3.49 -7.52 -5.42
N LEU A 115 2.33 -7.39 -6.08
CA LEU A 115 1.98 -6.17 -6.82
C LEU A 115 1.81 -4.96 -5.90
N THR A 116 1.49 -5.17 -4.62
CA THR A 116 1.37 -4.08 -3.64
C THR A 116 2.72 -3.47 -3.29
N PHE A 117 3.83 -4.12 -3.67
CA PHE A 117 5.19 -3.67 -3.40
C PHE A 117 5.71 -2.72 -4.49
N VAL A 118 5.00 -2.65 -5.61
CA VAL A 118 5.33 -1.82 -6.77
C VAL A 118 5.05 -0.34 -6.47
N TRP A 119 6.02 0.51 -6.79
CA TRP A 119 6.01 1.97 -6.51
C TRP A 119 5.79 2.33 -5.05
N HIS A 120 6.05 1.37 -4.16
CA HIS A 120 5.79 1.50 -2.75
C HIS A 120 7.07 1.73 -1.95
N PHE A 121 7.00 2.67 -1.02
CA PHE A 121 7.94 2.84 0.07
C PHE A 121 7.29 2.38 1.38
N TYR A 122 8.07 1.85 2.33
CA TYR A 122 7.67 1.32 3.64
C TYR A 122 6.33 1.87 4.18
N GLN A 123 5.25 1.08 4.11
CA GLN A 123 4.00 1.38 4.82
C GLN A 123 3.47 0.14 5.57
N PRO A 124 3.77 0.03 6.87
CA PRO A 124 3.35 -1.13 7.67
C PRO A 124 1.83 -1.18 7.91
N MET A 125 1.08 -0.14 7.55
CA MET A 125 -0.35 0.01 7.85
C MET A 125 -1.30 -0.67 6.85
N ASP A 126 -0.80 -1.08 5.67
CA ASP A 126 -1.66 -1.50 4.56
C ASP A 126 -2.35 -2.85 4.79
N LEU A 127 -1.60 -3.86 5.24
CA LEU A 127 -2.13 -5.17 5.58
C LEU A 127 -3.07 -5.12 6.81
N PRO A 128 -2.75 -4.38 7.88
CA PRO A 128 -3.70 -4.09 8.95
C PRO A 128 -4.97 -3.40 8.45
N ASN A 129 -4.87 -2.46 7.50
CA ASN A 129 -6.06 -1.83 6.93
C ASN A 129 -6.96 -2.86 6.22
N LEU A 130 -6.36 -3.76 5.43
CA LEU A 130 -7.10 -4.87 4.83
C LEU A 130 -7.75 -5.77 5.90
N LEU A 131 -7.04 -6.10 6.98
CA LEU A 131 -7.58 -6.87 8.10
C LEU A 131 -8.86 -6.22 8.66
N PHE A 132 -8.83 -4.91 8.91
CA PHE A 132 -9.98 -4.17 9.42
C PHE A 132 -11.16 -4.15 8.44
N PHE A 133 -10.92 -3.92 7.15
CA PHE A 133 -11.98 -3.99 6.14
C PHE A 133 -12.62 -5.37 6.08
N LEU A 134 -11.82 -6.42 6.14
CA LEU A 134 -12.28 -7.80 6.07
C LEU A 134 -13.09 -8.20 7.32
N LEU A 135 -12.67 -7.78 8.51
CA LEU A 135 -13.46 -7.89 9.74
C LEU A 135 -14.79 -7.14 9.61
N GLY A 136 -14.76 -5.93 9.06
CA GLY A 136 -15.96 -5.13 8.80
C GLY A 136 -16.94 -5.85 7.88
N TYR A 137 -16.45 -6.40 6.76
CA TYR A 137 -17.26 -7.22 5.85
C TYR A 137 -17.87 -8.42 6.56
N ILE A 138 -17.08 -9.16 7.34
CA ILE A 138 -17.55 -10.33 8.09
C ILE A 138 -18.63 -9.94 9.10
N PHE A 139 -18.45 -8.85 9.87
CA PHE A 139 -19.44 -8.40 10.85
C PHE A 139 -20.75 -7.98 10.18
N ILE A 140 -20.67 -7.30 9.04
CA ILE A 140 -21.83 -6.94 8.23
C ILE A 140 -22.52 -8.20 7.69
N VAL A 141 -21.80 -9.15 7.09
CA VAL A 141 -22.41 -10.40 6.59
C VAL A 141 -23.09 -11.20 7.71
N ARG A 142 -22.53 -11.17 8.93
CA ARG A 142 -23.02 -11.93 10.09
C ARG A 142 -24.09 -11.21 10.91
N ASN A 143 -24.56 -10.05 10.49
CA ASN A 143 -25.51 -9.23 11.25
C ASN A 143 -25.00 -8.86 12.66
N LYS A 144 -23.68 -8.71 12.81
CA LYS A 144 -23.00 -8.32 14.06
C LYS A 144 -22.57 -6.84 13.99
N ASP A 145 -23.50 -5.98 13.59
CA ASP A 145 -23.24 -4.56 13.33
C ASP A 145 -22.69 -3.81 14.54
N TYR A 146 -23.05 -4.22 15.76
CA TYR A 146 -22.57 -3.58 16.98
C TYR A 146 -21.05 -3.67 17.14
N LEU A 147 -20.40 -4.67 16.53
CA LEU A 147 -18.93 -4.78 16.55
C LEU A 147 -18.26 -3.71 15.70
N LEU A 148 -18.98 -3.08 14.76
CA LEU A 148 -18.46 -1.96 13.97
C LEU A 148 -18.19 -0.72 14.84
N TYR A 149 -18.95 -0.53 15.94
CA TYR A 149 -18.72 0.58 16.88
C TYR A 149 -17.36 0.49 17.56
N LEU A 150 -16.84 -0.73 17.78
CA LEU A 150 -15.49 -0.96 18.29
C LEU A 150 -14.45 -1.00 17.17
N LEU A 151 -14.80 -1.59 16.03
CA LEU A 151 -13.87 -1.79 14.91
C LEU A 151 -13.44 -0.46 14.26
N ILE A 152 -14.39 0.44 13.98
CA ILE A 152 -14.11 1.70 13.29
C ILE A 152 -13.08 2.56 14.03
N PRO A 153 -13.21 2.87 15.33
CA PRO A 153 -12.22 3.70 16.00
C PRO A 153 -10.82 3.05 15.98
N LEU A 154 -10.72 1.74 16.21
CA LEU A 154 -9.44 1.02 16.10
C LEU A 154 -8.85 1.07 14.69
N ALA A 155 -9.68 0.87 13.67
CA ALA A 155 -9.26 0.92 12.28
C ALA A 155 -8.82 2.33 11.86
N MET A 156 -9.49 3.37 12.37
CA MET A 156 -9.13 4.78 12.14
C MET A 156 -7.79 5.17 12.77
N LEU A 157 -7.40 4.57 13.90
CA LEU A 157 -6.05 4.73 14.47
C LEU A 157 -4.96 4.12 13.57
N ASN A 158 -5.32 3.20 12.68
CA ASN A 158 -4.43 2.62 11.68
C ASN A 158 -4.43 3.43 10.38
N ARG A 159 -5.63 3.71 9.84
CA ARG A 159 -5.78 4.46 8.59
C ARG A 159 -7.17 5.07 8.47
N GLU A 160 -7.22 6.31 8.02
CA GLU A 160 -8.45 7.10 7.91
C GLU A 160 -9.43 6.53 6.88
N THR A 161 -8.96 5.77 5.90
CA THR A 161 -9.81 5.18 4.85
C THR A 161 -10.78 4.13 5.39
N ALA A 162 -10.54 3.59 6.59
CA ALA A 162 -11.45 2.67 7.27
C ALA A 162 -12.85 3.25 7.52
N ILE A 163 -13.01 4.57 7.53
CA ILE A 163 -14.32 5.24 7.61
C ILE A 163 -15.28 4.79 6.50
N LEU A 164 -14.76 4.33 5.36
CA LEU A 164 -15.59 3.88 4.25
C LEU A 164 -16.38 2.59 4.55
N LEU A 165 -16.06 1.87 5.64
CA LEU A 165 -16.90 0.79 6.16
C LEU A 165 -18.32 1.28 6.55
N VAL A 166 -18.48 2.57 6.87
CA VAL A 166 -19.81 3.16 7.12
C VAL A 166 -20.68 3.11 5.87
N LEU A 167 -20.11 3.35 4.69
CA LEU A 167 -20.82 3.26 3.41
C LEU A 167 -21.16 1.82 3.07
N VAL A 168 -20.24 0.87 3.32
CA VAL A 168 -20.50 -0.57 3.14
C VAL A 168 -21.71 -0.98 3.99
N TYR A 169 -21.71 -0.62 5.27
CA TYR A 169 -22.82 -0.87 6.18
C TYR A 169 -24.12 -0.26 5.66
N PHE A 170 -24.10 1.02 5.29
CA PHE A 170 -25.26 1.75 4.80
C PHE A 170 -25.91 1.04 3.60
N PHE A 171 -25.11 0.74 2.56
CA PHE A 171 -25.63 0.13 1.34
C PHE A 171 -26.12 -1.30 1.56
N VAL A 172 -25.39 -2.12 2.33
CA VAL A 172 -25.79 -3.50 2.60
C VAL A 172 -27.09 -3.57 3.39
N ARG A 173 -27.29 -2.66 4.36
CA ARG A 173 -28.49 -2.66 5.21
C ARG A 173 -29.71 -2.03 4.60
N LEU A 174 -29.59 -1.29 3.48
CA LEU A 174 -30.67 -0.53 2.85
C LEU A 174 -31.96 -1.33 2.62
N GLU A 175 -31.85 -2.64 2.36
CA GLU A 175 -32.98 -3.54 2.11
C GLU A 175 -33.22 -4.56 3.23
N GLU A 176 -32.61 -4.38 4.38
CA GLU A 176 -32.67 -5.34 5.49
C GLU A 176 -33.21 -4.71 6.78
N LYS A 177 -33.12 -3.39 6.90
CA LYS A 177 -33.54 -2.64 8.08
C LYS A 177 -34.39 -1.42 7.66
N PRO A 178 -35.24 -0.90 8.55
CA PRO A 178 -35.93 0.36 8.30
C PRO A 178 -34.94 1.51 8.09
N LEU A 179 -35.22 2.40 7.13
CA LEU A 179 -34.33 3.51 6.77
C LEU A 179 -33.89 4.37 7.97
N PRO A 180 -34.75 4.75 8.94
CA PRO A 180 -34.32 5.52 10.10
C PRO A 180 -33.25 4.82 10.95
N VAL A 181 -33.32 3.49 11.09
CA VAL A 181 -32.34 2.69 11.84
C VAL A 181 -30.99 2.70 11.12
N ILE A 182 -31.01 2.60 9.79
CA ILE A 182 -29.79 2.61 8.97
C ILE A 182 -29.13 3.99 9.05
N LEU A 183 -29.90 5.06 8.84
CA LEU A 183 -29.40 6.42 8.93
C LEU A 183 -28.83 6.72 10.32
N GLY A 184 -29.55 6.36 11.38
CA GLY A 184 -29.08 6.56 12.75
C GLY A 184 -27.77 5.83 13.05
N ASN A 185 -27.66 4.55 12.67
CA ASN A 185 -26.44 3.77 12.89
C ASN A 185 -25.28 4.25 11.99
N SER A 186 -25.53 4.57 10.72
CA SER A 186 -24.52 5.13 9.82
C SER A 186 -24.00 6.48 10.31
N LEU A 187 -24.89 7.35 10.77
CA LEU A 187 -24.52 8.63 11.37
C LEU A 187 -23.68 8.42 12.63
N LEU A 188 -24.09 7.52 13.52
CA LEU A 188 -23.34 7.22 14.75
C LEU A 188 -21.94 6.65 14.46
N LEU A 189 -21.84 5.68 13.54
CA LEU A 189 -20.55 5.13 13.10
C LEU A 189 -19.67 6.22 12.45
N GLY A 190 -20.27 7.10 11.65
CA GLY A 190 -19.61 8.26 11.05
C GLY A 190 -19.08 9.24 12.11
N ILE A 191 -19.90 9.59 13.10
CA ILE A 191 -19.51 10.46 14.22
C ILE A 191 -18.35 9.85 15.01
N ILE A 192 -18.37 8.54 15.29
CA ILE A 192 -17.28 7.87 16.00
C ILE A 192 -15.98 7.97 15.20
N GLY A 193 -16.02 7.66 13.91
CA GLY A 193 -14.81 7.71 13.08
C GLY A 193 -14.28 9.13 12.86
N LEU A 194 -15.17 10.11 12.62
CA LEU A 194 -14.80 11.53 12.58
C LEU A 194 -14.28 12.03 13.93
N GLY A 195 -14.84 11.55 15.03
CA GLY A 195 -14.36 11.80 16.39
C GLY A 195 -12.90 11.38 16.55
N VAL A 196 -12.53 10.17 16.11
CA VAL A 196 -11.12 9.73 16.11
C VAL A 196 -10.25 10.63 15.22
N TYR A 197 -10.73 10.96 14.01
CA TYR A 197 -10.00 11.83 13.07
C TYR A 197 -9.67 13.20 13.66
N PHE A 198 -10.65 13.85 14.31
CA PHE A 198 -10.47 15.16 14.94
C PHE A 198 -9.71 15.07 16.25
N ALA A 199 -9.94 14.03 17.06
CA ALA A 199 -9.19 13.81 18.30
C ALA A 199 -7.69 13.67 18.04
N LEU A 200 -7.28 12.88 17.04
CA LEU A 200 -5.87 12.75 16.67
C LEU A 200 -5.25 14.08 16.23
N ARG A 201 -5.98 14.90 15.48
CA ARG A 201 -5.50 16.23 15.04
C ARG A 201 -5.46 17.24 16.18
N HIS A 202 -6.37 17.15 17.14
CA HIS A 202 -6.36 17.98 18.32
C HIS A 202 -5.18 17.60 19.24
N LEU A 203 -4.95 16.31 19.46
CA LEU A 203 -3.89 15.80 20.34
C LEU A 203 -2.48 15.95 19.76
N ILE A 204 -2.31 15.68 18.46
CA ILE A 204 -0.99 15.68 17.80
C ILE A 204 -0.69 17.03 17.12
N GLY A 205 -1.71 17.85 16.90
CA GLY A 205 -1.63 19.08 16.12
C GLY A 205 -1.79 18.83 14.62
N ILE A 206 -2.18 19.89 13.90
CA ILE A 206 -2.32 19.86 12.44
C ILE A 206 -0.94 19.94 11.80
N LYS A 207 -0.59 18.92 11.03
CA LYS A 207 0.65 18.83 10.26
C LYS A 207 0.40 19.06 8.77
N GLU A 208 1.39 19.63 8.10
CA GLU A 208 1.44 19.75 6.65
C GLU A 208 1.45 18.37 6.00
N TYR A 209 0.74 18.24 4.88
CA TYR A 209 0.74 17.02 4.08
C TYR A 209 2.01 16.95 3.25
N TYR A 210 2.69 15.80 3.24
CA TYR A 210 3.86 15.61 2.36
C TYR A 210 3.48 15.41 0.87
N SER A 211 2.18 15.31 0.58
CA SER A 211 1.63 15.01 -0.73
C SER A 211 0.66 16.09 -1.15
N ASP A 212 0.64 16.42 -2.44
CA ASP A 212 -0.36 17.30 -3.01
C ASP A 212 -1.78 16.76 -2.75
N ALA A 213 -2.72 17.66 -2.47
CA ALA A 213 -4.10 17.27 -2.20
C ALA A 213 -4.82 16.68 -3.43
N PHE A 214 -4.23 16.81 -4.64
CA PHE A 214 -4.92 16.53 -5.89
C PHE A 214 -4.04 15.87 -6.96
N TYR A 215 -4.04 14.53 -6.99
CA TYR A 215 -3.40 13.68 -8.01
C TYR A 215 -4.33 13.28 -9.16
N LEU A 216 -5.55 13.81 -9.24
CA LEU A 216 -6.54 13.35 -10.22
C LEU A 216 -6.03 13.43 -11.65
N LYS A 217 -5.47 14.59 -12.06
CA LYS A 217 -4.92 14.77 -13.40
C LYS A 217 -3.78 13.77 -13.68
N TYR A 218 -2.89 13.59 -12.72
CA TYR A 218 -1.78 12.65 -12.82
C TYR A 218 -2.29 11.21 -13.03
N ASN A 219 -3.18 10.74 -12.16
CA ASN A 219 -3.73 9.38 -12.23
C ASN A 219 -4.53 9.12 -13.50
N LEU A 220 -5.27 10.11 -14.01
CA LEU A 220 -6.01 9.97 -15.26
C LEU A 220 -5.09 9.90 -16.49
N SER A 221 -3.90 10.48 -16.39
CA SER A 221 -2.91 10.50 -17.48
C SER A 221 -1.89 9.34 -17.43
N ASP A 222 -1.76 8.64 -16.30
CA ASP A 222 -0.77 7.58 -16.12
C ASP A 222 -1.33 6.20 -16.49
N PRO A 223 -0.96 5.61 -17.65
CA PRO A 223 -1.42 4.27 -18.04
C PRO A 223 -1.05 3.18 -17.02
N LYS A 224 0.00 3.38 -16.21
CA LYS A 224 0.42 2.42 -15.19
C LYS A 224 -0.61 2.31 -14.06
N ALA A 225 -1.30 3.39 -13.72
CA ALA A 225 -2.36 3.37 -12.71
C ALA A 225 -3.48 2.38 -13.10
N TYR A 226 -3.89 2.42 -14.37
CA TYR A 226 -4.91 1.51 -14.90
C TYR A 226 -4.39 0.07 -15.00
N LEU A 227 -3.19 -0.11 -15.57
CA LEU A 227 -2.59 -1.44 -15.72
C LEU A 227 -2.44 -2.14 -14.37
N TYR A 228 -1.87 -1.47 -13.37
CA TYR A 228 -1.67 -2.11 -12.08
C TYR A 228 -2.97 -2.32 -11.30
N SER A 229 -3.95 -1.42 -11.44
CA SER A 229 -5.30 -1.63 -10.88
C SER A 229 -5.96 -2.88 -11.48
N LEU A 230 -5.85 -3.05 -12.80
CA LEU A 230 -6.36 -4.21 -13.51
C LEU A 230 -5.63 -5.50 -13.10
N LEU A 231 -4.30 -5.48 -13.02
CA LEU A 231 -3.52 -6.64 -12.59
C LEU A 231 -3.83 -7.03 -11.13
N PHE A 232 -4.01 -6.05 -10.24
CA PHE A 232 -4.27 -6.29 -8.83
C PHE A 232 -5.69 -6.83 -8.57
N LEU A 233 -6.70 -6.22 -9.19
CA LEU A 233 -8.10 -6.66 -9.08
C LEU A 233 -8.42 -7.85 -10.00
N ASN A 234 -7.49 -8.20 -10.90
CA ASN A 234 -7.60 -9.22 -11.95
C ASN A 234 -8.78 -8.99 -12.90
N LEU A 235 -9.09 -9.99 -13.74
CA LEU A 235 -10.33 -10.05 -14.53
C LEU A 235 -11.60 -9.94 -13.65
N GLY A 236 -11.46 -10.16 -12.34
CA GLY A 236 -12.49 -9.89 -11.35
C GLY A 236 -13.07 -8.49 -11.49
N LEU A 237 -12.28 -7.47 -11.85
CA LEU A 237 -12.76 -6.10 -12.02
C LEU A 237 -13.94 -6.00 -13.01
N PHE A 238 -13.81 -6.60 -14.19
CA PHE A 238 -14.84 -6.52 -15.24
C PHE A 238 -15.95 -7.55 -15.04
N ILE A 239 -15.56 -8.77 -14.67
CA ILE A 239 -16.49 -9.90 -14.53
C ILE A 239 -17.42 -9.71 -13.32
N SER A 240 -16.98 -8.97 -12.31
CA SER A 240 -17.81 -8.60 -11.15
C SER A 240 -19.06 -7.80 -11.52
N TRP A 241 -19.16 -7.25 -12.73
CA TRP A 241 -20.33 -6.49 -13.17
C TRP A 241 -21.27 -7.26 -14.10
N VAL A 242 -20.81 -8.36 -14.71
CA VAL A 242 -21.62 -9.24 -15.56
C VAL A 242 -22.66 -9.97 -14.70
N ASN A 243 -23.90 -10.14 -15.20
CA ASN A 243 -24.99 -10.79 -14.46
C ASN A 243 -25.27 -10.19 -13.08
N TRP A 244 -25.18 -8.86 -12.96
CA TRP A 244 -25.28 -8.14 -11.70
C TRP A 244 -26.42 -8.59 -10.78
N ARG A 245 -27.60 -8.88 -11.35
CA ARG A 245 -28.80 -9.25 -10.59
C ARG A 245 -28.72 -10.63 -9.92
N GLU A 246 -27.91 -11.54 -10.46
CA GLU A 246 -27.76 -12.92 -9.95
C GLU A 246 -26.79 -13.03 -8.79
N LYS A 247 -25.95 -12.00 -8.58
CA LYS A 247 -24.91 -12.02 -7.55
C LYS A 247 -25.50 -12.00 -6.15
N PRO A 248 -24.79 -12.57 -5.15
CA PRO A 248 -25.25 -12.52 -3.77
C PRO A 248 -25.54 -11.09 -3.31
N LYS A 249 -26.66 -10.90 -2.60
CA LYS A 249 -27.16 -9.59 -2.16
C LYS A 249 -26.07 -8.74 -1.49
N PHE A 250 -25.26 -9.35 -0.62
CA PHE A 250 -24.13 -8.68 0.01
C PHE A 250 -23.19 -8.02 -1.00
N PHE A 251 -22.68 -8.75 -2.00
CA PHE A 251 -21.77 -8.18 -3.00
C PHE A 251 -22.45 -7.10 -3.83
N ARG A 252 -23.71 -7.31 -4.23
CA ARG A 252 -24.47 -6.29 -4.98
C ARG A 252 -24.57 -4.97 -4.24
N ARG A 253 -24.68 -5.01 -2.91
CA ARG A 253 -24.83 -3.83 -2.09
C ARG A 253 -23.48 -3.25 -1.65
N ALA A 254 -22.55 -4.09 -1.23
CA ALA A 254 -21.22 -3.67 -0.81
C ALA A 254 -20.50 -2.94 -1.96
N MET A 255 -20.53 -3.45 -3.19
CA MET A 255 -19.82 -2.80 -4.31
C MET A 255 -20.31 -1.37 -4.63
N LEU A 256 -21.47 -0.93 -4.12
CA LEU A 256 -21.93 0.45 -4.29
C LEU A 256 -21.03 1.49 -3.58
N PHE A 257 -20.20 1.09 -2.62
CA PHE A 257 -19.20 2.00 -2.04
C PHE A 257 -17.96 2.18 -2.95
N VAL A 258 -17.73 1.29 -3.91
CA VAL A 258 -16.51 1.30 -4.75
C VAL A 258 -16.33 2.62 -5.48
N PRO A 259 -17.34 3.25 -6.13
CA PRO A 259 -17.17 4.55 -6.77
C PRO A 259 -16.66 5.64 -5.81
N PHE A 260 -17.12 5.64 -4.56
CA PHE A 260 -16.66 6.59 -3.53
C PHE A 260 -15.22 6.30 -3.12
N PHE A 261 -14.88 5.01 -2.96
CA PHE A 261 -13.51 4.59 -2.67
C PHE A 261 -12.55 5.03 -3.78
N LEU A 262 -12.90 4.75 -5.04
CA LEU A 262 -12.08 5.12 -6.20
C LEU A 262 -11.98 6.63 -6.34
N ALA A 263 -13.07 7.39 -6.16
CA ALA A 263 -13.04 8.85 -6.26
C ALA A 263 -12.06 9.48 -5.24
N ILE A 264 -12.06 9.01 -3.99
CA ILE A 264 -11.13 9.48 -2.96
C ILE A 264 -9.69 9.12 -3.31
N HIS A 265 -9.43 7.88 -3.75
CA HIS A 265 -8.05 7.44 -4.01
C HIS A 265 -7.49 8.01 -5.33
N TRP A 266 -8.30 8.14 -6.39
CA TRP A 266 -7.87 8.80 -7.62
C TRP A 266 -7.60 10.29 -7.42
N SER A 267 -8.28 10.95 -6.49
CA SER A 267 -8.03 12.36 -6.20
C SER A 267 -6.88 12.57 -5.23
N MET A 268 -6.76 11.79 -4.16
CA MET A 268 -5.85 12.10 -3.04
C MET A 268 -4.58 11.24 -2.99
N THR A 269 -4.44 10.22 -3.84
CA THR A 269 -3.33 9.27 -3.75
C THR A 269 -2.82 8.85 -5.12
N LEU A 270 -1.62 8.26 -5.19
CA LEU A 270 -1.03 7.77 -6.43
C LEU A 270 -1.56 6.37 -6.79
N MET A 271 -2.42 6.29 -7.79
CA MET A 271 -3.10 5.04 -8.16
C MET A 271 -2.21 4.00 -8.82
N LYS A 272 -0.99 4.39 -9.20
CA LYS A 272 0.07 3.44 -9.58
C LYS A 272 0.58 2.59 -8.41
N GLU A 273 0.15 2.86 -7.17
CA GLU A 273 0.44 2.06 -5.98
C GLU A 273 -0.71 1.07 -5.69
N PRO A 274 -0.63 -0.20 -6.10
CA PRO A 274 -1.79 -1.10 -6.09
C PRO A 274 -2.24 -1.49 -4.69
N ARG A 275 -1.36 -1.32 -3.69
CA ARG A 275 -1.66 -1.48 -2.26
C ARG A 275 -2.89 -0.70 -1.80
N LEU A 276 -3.19 0.43 -2.44
CA LEU A 276 -4.33 1.27 -2.09
C LEU A 276 -5.65 0.58 -2.37
N LEU A 277 -5.67 -0.39 -3.28
CA LEU A 277 -6.84 -1.18 -3.64
C LEU A 277 -7.04 -2.43 -2.74
N LEU A 278 -6.13 -2.70 -1.80
CA LEU A 278 -6.22 -3.86 -0.90
C LEU A 278 -7.61 -4.01 -0.25
N PRO A 279 -8.25 -2.95 0.29
CA PRO A 279 -9.59 -3.05 0.87
C PRO A 279 -10.67 -3.59 -0.08
N LEU A 280 -10.51 -3.41 -1.40
CA LEU A 280 -11.44 -3.89 -2.41
C LEU A 280 -11.18 -5.35 -2.79
N GLY A 281 -9.94 -5.82 -2.62
CA GLY A 281 -9.47 -7.16 -3.01
C GLY A 281 -10.43 -8.28 -2.62
N PRO A 282 -10.81 -8.45 -1.34
CA PRO A 282 -11.71 -9.52 -0.91
C PRO A 282 -13.04 -9.57 -1.66
N LEU A 283 -13.60 -8.42 -2.03
CA LEU A 283 -14.85 -8.38 -2.79
C LEU A 283 -14.65 -8.89 -4.21
N PHE A 284 -13.63 -8.38 -4.91
CA PHE A 284 -13.35 -8.75 -6.30
C PHE A 284 -12.81 -10.17 -6.44
N TRP A 285 -11.97 -10.65 -5.52
CA TRP A 285 -11.41 -12.01 -5.58
C TRP A 285 -12.50 -13.06 -5.36
N VAL A 286 -13.32 -12.90 -4.32
CA VAL A 286 -14.40 -13.86 -4.01
C VAL A 286 -15.48 -13.82 -5.08
N LEU A 287 -15.91 -12.62 -5.49
CA LEU A 287 -16.92 -12.47 -6.53
C LEU A 287 -16.43 -12.95 -7.90
N GLY A 288 -15.17 -12.71 -8.23
CA GLY A 288 -14.54 -13.21 -9.44
C GLY A 288 -14.54 -14.74 -9.51
N ILE A 289 -14.19 -15.42 -8.42
CA ILE A 289 -14.28 -16.89 -8.36
C ILE A 289 -15.74 -17.36 -8.45
N TRP A 290 -16.63 -16.69 -7.71
CA TRP A 290 -18.05 -17.04 -7.72
C TRP A 290 -18.64 -16.97 -9.12
N GLU A 291 -18.35 -15.91 -9.89
CA GLU A 291 -18.86 -15.75 -11.25
C GLU A 291 -18.27 -16.80 -12.20
N ASN A 292 -16.95 -16.95 -12.22
CA ASN A 292 -16.24 -17.76 -13.22
C ASN A 292 -16.30 -19.27 -12.96
N PHE A 293 -16.56 -19.70 -11.72
CA PHE A 293 -16.54 -21.11 -11.35
C PHE A 293 -17.83 -21.52 -10.62
N PRO A 294 -18.94 -21.74 -11.35
CA PRO A 294 -20.22 -22.16 -10.76
C PRO A 294 -20.13 -23.43 -9.91
N SER A 295 -19.23 -24.36 -10.26
CA SER A 295 -18.95 -25.59 -9.49
C SER A 295 -18.35 -25.32 -8.11
N LEU A 296 -17.78 -24.13 -7.89
CA LEU A 296 -17.21 -23.71 -6.61
C LEU A 296 -18.21 -22.97 -5.71
N ARG A 297 -19.44 -22.71 -6.18
CA ARG A 297 -20.50 -22.06 -5.39
C ARG A 297 -21.09 -23.04 -4.36
N ILE A 298 -21.51 -22.53 -3.21
CA ILE A 298 -22.36 -23.29 -2.27
C ILE A 298 -23.77 -23.37 -2.87
N LYS A 299 -24.28 -24.60 -3.08
CA LYS A 299 -25.59 -24.82 -3.73
C LYS A 299 -26.80 -24.51 -2.83
N THR A 300 -26.66 -24.65 -1.52
CA THR A 300 -27.78 -24.50 -0.57
C THR A 300 -27.28 -23.94 0.76
N ILE A 301 -27.80 -22.77 1.17
CA ILE A 301 -27.40 -22.10 2.43
C ILE A 301 -27.77 -22.95 3.67
N THR A 302 -28.79 -23.79 3.57
CA THR A 302 -29.29 -24.63 4.66
C THR A 302 -28.30 -25.72 5.13
N GLU A 303 -27.31 -26.11 4.33
CA GLU A 303 -26.29 -27.11 4.70
C GLU A 303 -25.12 -26.53 5.53
N THR A 304 -25.07 -25.21 5.71
CA THR A 304 -23.89 -24.54 6.31
C THR A 304 -23.74 -24.70 7.83
N LYS A 305 -24.74 -25.27 8.54
CA LYS A 305 -24.72 -25.31 10.02
C LYS A 305 -24.09 -26.54 10.67
N THR A 306 -23.86 -27.66 9.96
CA THR A 306 -23.40 -28.88 10.63
C THR A 306 -22.41 -29.66 9.78
N ASN A 307 -21.14 -29.67 10.20
CA ASN A 307 -20.09 -30.56 9.72
C ASN A 307 -19.69 -30.44 8.23
N TYR A 308 -19.02 -29.34 7.87
CA TYR A 308 -18.15 -29.36 6.70
C TYR A 308 -17.00 -30.35 6.93
N GLN A 309 -17.19 -31.60 6.53
CA GLN A 309 -16.08 -32.50 6.28
C GLN A 309 -15.38 -31.99 5.03
N PHE A 310 -14.14 -31.50 5.20
CA PHE A 310 -13.31 -31.07 4.08
C PHE A 310 -13.22 -32.23 3.09
N PRO A 311 -13.49 -32.01 1.78
CA PRO A 311 -13.24 -33.05 0.79
C PRO A 311 -11.79 -33.50 0.93
N MET A 312 -11.59 -34.77 1.25
CA MET A 312 -10.27 -35.41 1.46
C MET A 312 -9.44 -35.48 0.16
N ILE A 313 -9.95 -34.90 -0.92
CA ILE A 313 -9.48 -35.00 -2.31
C ILE A 313 -8.11 -34.32 -2.51
N PHE A 314 -7.75 -33.32 -1.71
CA PHE A 314 -6.37 -32.81 -1.71
C PHE A 314 -5.52 -33.65 -0.74
N LYS A 315 -4.83 -34.65 -1.28
CA LYS A 315 -3.68 -35.29 -0.62
C LYS A 315 -2.57 -34.24 -0.41
N ILE A 316 -1.62 -34.52 0.48
CA ILE A 316 -0.43 -33.66 0.76
C ILE A 316 0.23 -33.20 -0.55
N THR A 317 0.26 -34.07 -1.55
CA THR A 317 0.77 -33.79 -2.90
C THR A 317 0.15 -32.57 -3.57
N GLY A 318 -1.18 -32.37 -3.47
CA GLY A 318 -1.85 -31.22 -4.09
C GLY A 318 -1.45 -29.89 -3.45
N TYR A 319 -1.20 -29.87 -2.13
CA TYR A 319 -0.72 -28.66 -1.44
C TYR A 319 0.75 -28.35 -1.77
N LEU A 320 1.58 -29.38 -1.91
CA LEU A 320 2.95 -29.22 -2.37
C LEU A 320 2.99 -28.66 -3.79
N ILE A 321 2.09 -29.12 -4.68
CA ILE A 321 1.94 -28.56 -6.04
C ILE A 321 1.54 -27.09 -5.97
N LEU A 322 0.51 -26.73 -5.21
CA LEU A 322 0.06 -25.33 -5.09
C LEU A 322 1.16 -24.43 -4.51
N THR A 323 1.88 -24.91 -3.50
CA THR A 323 3.03 -24.19 -2.92
C THR A 323 4.14 -24.04 -3.96
N GLY A 324 4.43 -25.09 -4.74
CA GLY A 324 5.41 -25.06 -5.83
C GLY A 324 5.04 -24.04 -6.91
N ILE A 325 3.79 -24.02 -7.38
CA ILE A 325 3.28 -23.03 -8.34
C ILE A 325 3.42 -21.62 -7.77
N PHE A 326 3.05 -21.42 -6.51
CA PHE A 326 3.19 -20.13 -5.84
C PHE A 326 4.66 -19.68 -5.78
N LEU A 327 5.58 -20.57 -5.44
CA LEU A 327 7.01 -20.28 -5.41
C LEU A 327 7.58 -19.96 -6.79
N ILE A 328 7.14 -20.67 -7.84
CA ILE A 328 7.53 -20.38 -9.24
C ILE A 328 7.03 -18.99 -9.65
N PHE A 329 5.75 -18.68 -9.37
CA PHE A 329 5.18 -17.36 -9.63
C PHE A 329 5.96 -16.28 -8.88
N LEU A 330 6.26 -16.50 -7.60
CA LEU A 330 7.01 -15.55 -6.78
C LEU A 330 8.43 -15.33 -7.31
N ALA A 331 9.10 -16.39 -7.77
CA ALA A 331 10.42 -16.31 -8.39
C ALA A 331 10.39 -15.56 -9.74
N TRP A 332 9.38 -15.81 -10.57
CA TRP A 332 9.18 -15.09 -11.83
C TRP A 332 8.86 -13.61 -11.58
N PHE A 333 7.92 -13.32 -10.67
CA PHE A 333 7.58 -11.96 -10.28
C PHE A 333 8.80 -11.23 -9.73
N TYR A 334 9.60 -11.92 -8.91
CA TYR A 334 10.87 -11.41 -8.40
C TYR A 334 11.82 -11.03 -9.55
N HIS A 335 12.03 -11.91 -10.51
CA HIS A 335 12.89 -11.62 -11.66
C HIS A 335 12.37 -10.39 -12.44
N PHE A 336 11.08 -10.35 -12.75
CA PHE A 336 10.43 -9.23 -13.42
C PHE A 336 10.59 -7.90 -12.64
N TYR A 337 10.30 -7.92 -11.33
CA TYR A 337 10.38 -6.76 -10.45
C TYR A 337 11.83 -6.24 -10.32
N SER A 338 12.79 -7.15 -10.19
CA SER A 338 14.21 -6.79 -10.09
C SER A 338 14.71 -6.04 -11.33
N GLN A 339 14.31 -6.50 -12.52
CA GLN A 339 14.71 -5.88 -13.79
C GLN A 339 14.08 -4.49 -13.97
N LEU A 340 12.80 -4.34 -13.64
CA LEU A 340 12.07 -3.09 -13.87
C LEU A 340 12.29 -2.03 -12.78
N HIS A 341 12.46 -2.43 -11.52
CA HIS A 341 12.33 -1.50 -10.39
C HIS A 341 13.57 -1.48 -9.50
N LEU A 342 14.18 -2.61 -9.17
CA LEU A 342 15.38 -2.61 -8.32
C LEU A 342 16.56 -1.93 -9.01
N ARG A 343 16.72 -2.12 -10.33
CA ARG A 343 17.79 -1.43 -11.08
C ARG A 343 17.66 0.09 -11.03
N ASN A 344 16.44 0.62 -11.15
CA ASN A 344 16.19 2.06 -11.08
C ASN A 344 16.31 2.59 -9.65
N ARG A 345 15.80 1.86 -8.65
CA ARG A 345 15.93 2.25 -7.24
C ARG A 345 17.37 2.26 -6.75
N TRP A 346 18.16 1.23 -7.09
CA TRP A 346 19.57 1.19 -6.73
C TRP A 346 20.34 2.36 -7.36
N ARG A 347 20.02 2.71 -8.62
CA ARG A 347 20.57 3.90 -9.27
C ARG A 347 20.17 5.19 -8.54
N GLN A 348 18.90 5.37 -8.21
CA GLN A 348 18.40 6.54 -7.48
C GLN A 348 19.05 6.67 -6.09
N GLN A 349 19.05 5.60 -5.30
CA GLN A 349 19.68 5.59 -3.97
C GLN A 349 21.19 5.85 -4.06
N LYS A 350 21.87 5.28 -5.07
CA LYS A 350 23.28 5.57 -5.30
C LYS A 350 23.51 7.04 -5.68
N VAL A 351 22.65 7.62 -6.51
CA VAL A 351 22.67 9.05 -6.86
C VAL A 351 22.47 9.91 -5.60
N GLU A 352 21.46 9.64 -4.78
CA GLU A 352 21.22 10.37 -3.53
C GLU A 352 22.41 10.29 -2.57
N ASN A 353 23.01 9.11 -2.41
CA ASN A 353 24.21 8.94 -1.61
C ASN A 353 25.38 9.77 -2.15
N LEU A 354 25.61 9.76 -3.47
CA LEU A 354 26.65 10.57 -4.12
C LEU A 354 26.39 12.08 -3.94
N LEU A 355 25.14 12.53 -4.00
CA LEU A 355 24.78 13.93 -3.74
C LEU A 355 25.07 14.33 -2.28
N ASN A 356 24.74 13.45 -1.34
CA ASN A 356 25.03 13.66 0.08
C ASN A 356 26.54 13.69 0.36
N GLU A 357 27.29 12.72 -0.18
CA GLU A 357 28.76 12.65 -0.07
C GLU A 357 29.43 13.87 -0.71
N ALA A 358 28.97 14.30 -1.89
CA ALA A 358 29.46 15.53 -2.52
C ALA A 358 29.26 16.75 -1.62
N SER A 359 28.10 16.88 -0.96
CA SER A 359 27.83 17.96 -0.01
C SER A 359 28.78 17.92 1.21
N ILE A 360 29.05 16.73 1.74
CA ILE A 360 30.03 16.52 2.82
C ILE A 360 31.44 16.92 2.35
N TYR A 361 31.88 16.49 1.17
CA TYR A 361 33.19 16.85 0.63
C TYR A 361 33.33 18.35 0.40
N LEU A 362 32.28 19.02 -0.07
CA LEU A 362 32.26 20.48 -0.19
C LEU A 362 32.43 21.17 1.17
N SER A 363 31.78 20.66 2.22
CA SER A 363 31.93 21.20 3.59
C SER A 363 33.36 21.02 4.14
N MET A 364 34.07 20.00 3.68
CA MET A 364 35.47 19.74 4.01
C MET A 364 36.46 20.43 3.06
N ASN A 365 35.97 21.28 2.14
CA ASN A 365 36.76 21.93 1.09
C ASN A 365 37.49 20.93 0.14
N ASN A 366 37.02 19.69 0.04
CA ASN A 366 37.55 18.67 -0.87
C ASN A 366 36.82 18.70 -2.23
N LYS A 367 37.06 19.77 -2.99
CA LYS A 367 36.39 20.03 -4.27
C LYS A 367 36.57 18.92 -5.32
N PRO A 368 37.76 18.32 -5.51
CA PRO A 368 37.94 17.25 -6.51
C PRO A 368 37.08 16.01 -6.24
N ALA A 369 36.95 15.60 -4.97
CA ALA A 369 36.09 14.47 -4.59
C ALA A 369 34.61 14.78 -4.85
N ALA A 370 34.14 15.95 -4.39
CA ALA A 370 32.77 16.39 -4.65
C ALA A 370 32.43 16.42 -6.15
N LYS A 371 33.34 16.93 -7.00
CA LYS A 371 33.16 16.94 -8.45
C LYS A 371 32.99 15.52 -9.00
N SER A 372 33.87 14.61 -8.57
CA SER A 372 33.86 13.22 -9.01
C SER A 372 32.51 12.58 -8.74
N ASP A 373 31.98 12.73 -7.53
CA ASP A 373 30.71 12.12 -7.14
C ASP A 373 29.52 12.73 -7.89
N LEU A 374 29.50 14.05 -8.08
CA LEU A 374 28.46 14.71 -8.88
C LEU A 374 28.48 14.25 -10.34
N LEU A 375 29.65 14.05 -10.94
CA LEU A 375 29.77 13.53 -12.31
C LEU A 375 29.36 12.07 -12.41
N ILE A 376 29.66 11.24 -11.39
CA ILE A 376 29.16 9.85 -11.34
C ILE A 376 27.63 9.87 -11.20
N ALA A 377 27.08 10.75 -10.38
CA ALA A 377 25.63 10.92 -10.22
C ALA A 377 24.97 11.31 -11.56
N GLU A 378 25.59 12.21 -12.33
CA GLU A 378 25.14 12.58 -13.67
C GLU A 378 25.14 11.40 -14.64
N GLN A 379 26.22 10.61 -14.65
CA GLN A 379 26.31 9.44 -15.52
C GLN A 379 25.26 8.37 -15.18
N LEU A 380 24.92 8.24 -13.90
CA LEU A 380 23.90 7.30 -13.44
C LEU A 380 22.48 7.77 -13.76
N GLN A 381 22.22 9.08 -13.68
CA GLN A 381 20.91 9.67 -13.89
C GLN A 381 21.00 11.06 -14.53
N PRO A 382 21.27 11.14 -15.85
CA PRO A 382 21.49 12.42 -16.54
C PRO A 382 20.23 13.30 -16.59
N ASP A 383 19.06 12.70 -16.39
CA ASP A 383 17.75 13.34 -16.40
C ASP A 383 17.25 13.68 -14.97
N SER A 384 18.13 13.65 -13.96
CA SER A 384 17.78 14.13 -12.61
C SER A 384 17.94 15.64 -12.53
N ASP A 385 16.84 16.35 -12.34
CA ASP A 385 16.79 17.79 -12.06
C ASP A 385 17.67 18.18 -10.87
N GLU A 386 17.64 17.41 -9.77
CA GLU A 386 18.48 17.66 -8.58
C GLU A 386 19.98 17.51 -8.88
N VAL A 387 20.39 16.45 -9.59
CA VAL A 387 21.81 16.27 -9.99
C VAL A 387 22.28 17.45 -10.84
N ASN A 388 21.45 17.85 -11.81
CA ASN A 388 21.75 19.00 -12.66
C ASN A 388 21.80 20.31 -11.84
N TYR A 389 20.91 20.52 -10.86
CA TYR A 389 20.97 21.67 -9.96
C TYR A 389 22.27 21.72 -9.14
N GLN A 390 22.67 20.60 -8.53
CA GLN A 390 23.89 20.52 -7.73
C GLN A 390 25.15 20.69 -8.58
N LEU A 391 25.20 20.14 -9.80
CA LEU A 391 26.28 20.40 -10.75
C LEU A 391 26.35 21.88 -11.16
N GLY A 392 25.20 22.50 -11.41
CA GLY A 392 25.13 23.94 -11.72
C GLY A 392 25.74 24.79 -10.61
N ARG A 393 25.37 24.51 -9.35
CA ARG A 393 25.98 25.15 -8.16
C ARG A 393 27.47 24.87 -8.05
N PHE A 394 27.88 23.62 -8.30
CA PHE A 394 29.28 23.23 -8.22
C PHE A 394 30.15 24.06 -9.17
N TYR A 395 29.77 24.10 -10.45
CA TYR A 395 30.50 24.86 -11.46
C TYR A 395 30.49 26.36 -11.22
N TYR A 396 29.40 26.91 -10.70
CA TYR A 396 29.29 28.34 -10.41
C TYR A 396 30.19 28.78 -9.26
N TYR A 397 30.07 28.14 -8.09
CA TYR A 397 30.76 28.60 -6.88
C TYR A 397 32.20 28.12 -6.74
N TYR A 398 32.52 26.93 -7.26
CA TYR A 398 33.78 26.27 -6.95
C TYR A 398 34.76 26.24 -8.13
N GLU A 399 34.28 26.21 -9.37
CA GLU A 399 35.13 26.25 -10.57
C GLU A 399 35.05 27.56 -11.35
N TYR A 400 34.10 28.44 -11.02
CA TYR A 400 33.84 29.69 -11.75
C TYR A 400 33.61 29.46 -13.26
N ASN A 401 33.06 28.30 -13.63
CA ASN A 401 32.75 27.95 -15.01
C ASN A 401 31.29 28.29 -15.32
N LEU A 402 31.04 29.54 -15.69
CA LEU A 402 29.69 30.08 -15.90
C LEU A 402 28.94 29.38 -17.04
N THR A 403 29.65 28.99 -18.11
CA THR A 403 29.04 28.28 -19.25
C THR A 403 28.47 26.92 -18.83
N ARG A 404 29.23 26.13 -18.05
CA ARG A 404 28.75 24.84 -17.54
C ARG A 404 27.65 25.03 -16.50
N ALA A 405 27.81 25.98 -15.58
CA ALA A 405 26.78 26.28 -14.58
C ALA A 405 25.43 26.58 -15.24
N LYS A 406 25.44 27.45 -16.26
CA LYS A 406 24.27 27.78 -17.08
C LYS A 406 23.65 26.55 -17.74
N TYR A 407 24.45 25.73 -18.42
CA TYR A 407 23.97 24.51 -19.07
C TYR A 407 23.19 23.58 -18.11
N TYR A 408 23.77 23.30 -16.95
CA TYR A 408 23.16 22.39 -15.97
C TYR A 408 21.90 22.97 -15.35
N TRP A 409 21.88 24.26 -15.05
CA TRP A 409 20.69 24.93 -14.52
C TRP A 409 19.56 25.04 -15.54
N GLU A 410 19.85 25.34 -16.80
CA GLU A 410 18.85 25.32 -17.87
C GLU A 410 18.26 23.92 -18.06
N LYS A 411 19.11 22.88 -18.03
CA LYS A 411 18.69 21.48 -18.10
C LYS A 411 17.82 21.09 -16.89
N CYS A 412 18.17 21.53 -15.69
CA CYS A 412 17.35 21.35 -14.48
C CYS A 412 15.94 21.92 -14.68
N LEU A 413 15.82 23.17 -15.15
CA LEU A 413 14.52 23.82 -15.39
C LEU A 413 13.75 23.22 -16.58
N GLN A 414 14.45 22.67 -17.57
CA GLN A 414 13.81 21.94 -18.69
C GLN A 414 13.18 20.62 -18.20
N LEU A 415 13.88 19.90 -17.32
CA LEU A 415 13.42 18.64 -16.75
C LEU A 415 12.29 18.86 -15.73
N ASN A 416 12.42 19.90 -14.90
CA ASN A 416 11.44 20.27 -13.88
C ASN A 416 11.22 21.79 -13.84
N PRO A 417 10.25 22.31 -14.62
CA PRO A 417 9.93 23.74 -14.63
C PRO A 417 9.50 24.32 -13.30
N ASP A 418 9.06 23.47 -12.35
CA ASP A 418 8.59 23.83 -11.01
C ASP A 418 9.62 23.44 -9.92
N HIS A 419 10.89 23.29 -10.27
CA HIS A 419 11.96 22.95 -9.32
C HIS A 419 11.96 23.92 -8.12
N HIS A 420 12.12 23.39 -6.91
CA HIS A 420 12.05 24.19 -5.67
C HIS A 420 13.08 25.34 -5.65
N ALA A 421 14.26 25.12 -6.24
CA ALA A 421 15.31 26.12 -6.38
C ALA A 421 15.15 27.03 -7.62
N ARG A 422 14.02 27.00 -8.34
CA ARG A 422 13.81 27.81 -9.55
C ARG A 422 14.07 29.31 -9.35
N PRO A 423 13.60 29.97 -8.27
CA PRO A 423 13.89 31.39 -8.06
C PRO A 423 15.39 31.68 -7.95
N GLU A 424 16.13 30.81 -7.26
CA GLU A 424 17.58 30.89 -7.12
C GLU A 424 18.28 30.66 -8.47
N ILE A 425 17.87 29.64 -9.22
CA ILE A 425 18.41 29.33 -10.54
C ILE A 425 18.22 30.52 -11.50
N LEU A 426 17.01 31.08 -11.57
CA LEU A 426 16.70 32.22 -12.44
C LEU A 426 17.50 33.46 -12.04
N PHE A 427 17.71 33.67 -10.74
CA PHE A 427 18.58 34.74 -10.25
C PHE A 427 20.00 34.58 -10.79
N TYR A 428 20.64 33.42 -10.64
CA TYR A 428 22.01 33.22 -11.15
C TYR A 428 22.09 33.26 -12.67
N LEU A 429 21.12 32.69 -13.38
CA LEU A 429 21.05 32.78 -14.84
C LEU A 429 20.97 34.22 -15.33
N SER A 430 20.30 35.11 -14.60
CA SER A 430 20.25 36.55 -14.92
C SER A 430 21.58 37.28 -14.76
N GLN A 431 22.49 36.76 -13.92
CA GLN A 431 23.81 37.34 -13.68
C GLN A 431 24.85 36.92 -14.73
N ILE A 432 24.62 35.80 -15.44
CA ILE A 432 25.52 35.30 -16.48
C ILE A 432 25.24 36.05 -17.78
N ARG A 433 26.09 37.03 -18.12
CA ARG A 433 25.94 37.85 -19.33
C ARG A 433 26.13 37.00 -20.60
N PRO A 434 25.38 37.27 -21.69
CA PRO A 434 25.64 36.63 -22.97
C PRO A 434 27.05 37.00 -23.46
N GLY A 435 27.93 36.01 -23.64
CA GLY A 435 29.27 36.21 -24.22
C GLY A 435 30.46 36.20 -23.23
N GLN A 436 30.21 35.86 -21.95
CA GLN A 436 31.24 35.43 -21.00
C GLN A 436 31.25 33.90 -20.90
#